data_AF-A0A8C1SUR2-F1
#
_entry.id   AF-A0A8C1SUR2-F1
#
_cell.length_a   1.000
_cell.length_b   1.000
_cell.length_c   1.000
_cell.angle_alpha   90.00
_cell.angle_beta   90.00
_cell.angle_gamma   90.00
#
_symmetry.space_group_name_H-M   'P 1'
#
loop_
_entity.id
_entity.type
_entity.pdbx_description
1 polymer ?
#
loop_
_entity_poly.entity_id
_entity_poly.type
_entity_poly.pdbx_seq_one_letter_code
_entity_poly.pdbx_strand_id
1 'polypeptide(L)'
;MDTFEGIHRVQLSSSPPACSRSVPGYEVLVAGNSGIAVYSSPTFFGKGDLTDQHTAEEERCPVGRLVDLEPDPRPALGGDGRQREKMPPEEEEEAGAHRRETYNMSRLRSSSLEIKEKGTEFLREQLDAAQKELKLKDEECVRLSDIRNQLEQELEELTASLFEEAHKMVREANVKQAAAEKQLKEAQGKIDVLQAEVSALKTLVLTSTPSSPNPQLHPQLLSPGSSRASSRLGGHTRNKSASGALQLHTEPTQTDVATKREDKELDSVLFAEFLSWKETPSLDRSLAFISRVYREDIGPCLSFTCSELSQSVQCAVENNSLTIEPVAMSSLHTVKAIECGGPNGCRTPVETKCALSGMSRPCRHRITLGDKENYYYISPSSRARITAVCNFFTYIRYIQQGLVRQDVQQMFWEVMRLRREMSVAKLGYFLTEEG
;
A
#
# COMPACT_ATOMS: atom_id res chain seq x y z
N MET A 1 25.37 35.37 -26.88
CA MET A 1 25.65 34.18 -27.70
C MET A 1 26.96 33.52 -27.31
N ASP A 2 26.96 32.45 -26.51
CA ASP A 2 26.21 32.27 -25.25
C ASP A 2 26.84 31.12 -24.45
N THR A 3 26.95 31.34 -23.14
CA THR A 3 26.85 30.33 -22.07
C THR A 3 27.54 28.96 -22.27
N PHE A 4 28.66 28.73 -21.57
CA PHE A 4 28.75 27.69 -20.53
C PHE A 4 30.09 27.77 -19.78
N GLU A 5 30.06 28.23 -18.52
CA GLU A 5 30.89 27.71 -17.41
C GLU A 5 30.53 28.48 -16.12
N GLY A 6 30.11 27.76 -15.10
CA GLY A 6 29.51 28.34 -13.90
C GLY A 6 29.44 27.36 -12.74
N ILE A 7 30.57 26.68 -12.45
CA ILE A 7 30.70 25.80 -11.29
C ILE A 7 30.59 26.67 -10.03
N HIS A 8 29.42 26.67 -9.38
CA HIS A 8 29.24 27.33 -8.09
C HIS A 8 30.01 26.60 -7.00
N ARG A 9 31.25 27.05 -6.79
CA ARG A 9 32.11 26.64 -5.69
C ARG A 9 31.53 27.15 -4.38
N VAL A 10 30.85 26.29 -3.62
CA VAL A 10 30.31 26.65 -2.30
C VAL A 10 31.47 26.84 -1.32
N GLN A 11 31.77 28.09 -0.99
CA GLN A 11 32.86 28.47 -0.11
C GLN A 11 32.31 28.78 1.28
N LEU A 12 32.40 27.81 2.20
CA LEU A 12 31.95 27.98 3.58
C LEU A 12 32.93 28.88 4.35
N SER A 13 32.49 30.09 4.72
CA SER A 13 33.28 31.04 5.51
C SER A 13 33.14 30.79 7.00
N SER A 14 34.27 30.62 7.70
CA SER A 14 34.32 30.40 9.15
C SER A 14 34.42 31.71 9.95
N SER A 15 33.34 32.50 10.03
CA SER A 15 33.15 33.59 11.02
C SER A 15 31.71 34.14 10.99
N PRO A 16 31.03 34.38 12.13
CA PRO A 16 29.75 35.07 12.17
C PRO A 16 29.92 36.61 12.13
N PRO A 17 29.02 37.36 11.46
CA PRO A 17 29.03 38.83 11.49
C PRO A 17 28.44 39.39 12.80
N ALA A 18 28.82 40.61 13.16
CA ALA A 18 28.39 41.26 14.38
C ALA A 18 26.89 41.63 14.37
N CYS A 19 26.23 41.48 15.53
CA CYS A 19 24.80 41.74 15.71
C CYS A 19 24.47 43.23 15.62
N SER A 20 23.48 43.61 14.79
CA SER A 20 22.83 44.92 14.91
C SER A 20 21.38 44.93 14.42
N ARG A 21 20.53 45.59 15.23
CA ARG A 21 19.14 46.02 15.02
C ARG A 21 18.03 44.96 14.84
N SER A 22 17.06 45.08 15.73
CA SER A 22 15.78 44.37 15.74
C SER A 22 14.85 44.82 14.60
N VAL A 23 14.17 43.84 14.01
CA VAL A 23 13.00 44.06 13.13
C VAL A 23 11.74 43.77 13.96
N PRO A 24 10.68 44.61 13.93
CA PRO A 24 9.49 44.37 14.74
C PRO A 24 8.73 43.12 14.27
N GLY A 25 8.39 42.20 15.19
CA GLY A 25 7.51 41.06 14.92
C GLY A 25 7.99 39.69 15.40
N TYR A 26 9.21 39.58 15.94
CA TYR A 26 9.81 38.31 16.36
C TYR A 26 10.58 38.49 17.67
N GLU A 27 10.32 37.64 18.66
CA GLU A 27 11.12 37.57 19.90
C GLU A 27 12.01 36.33 19.91
N VAL A 28 13.21 36.48 20.46
CA VAL A 28 14.18 35.39 20.66
C VAL A 28 13.82 34.66 21.95
N LEU A 29 13.49 33.38 21.85
CA LEU A 29 13.14 32.57 23.04
C LEU A 29 14.39 32.01 23.74
N VAL A 30 15.36 31.49 22.97
CA VAL A 30 16.65 31.00 23.47
C VAL A 30 17.71 31.23 22.39
N ALA A 31 18.92 31.64 22.81
CA ALA A 31 20.12 31.70 21.98
C ALA A 31 21.21 30.80 22.56
N GLY A 32 21.73 29.88 21.76
CA GLY A 32 22.84 29.00 22.16
C GLY A 32 24.20 29.52 21.70
N ASN A 33 25.27 29.18 22.42
CA ASN A 33 26.66 29.61 22.12
C ASN A 33 27.20 29.18 20.74
N SER A 34 26.48 28.31 20.01
CA SER A 34 26.77 27.86 18.65
C SER A 34 26.17 28.75 17.55
N GLY A 35 25.59 29.91 17.87
CA GLY A 35 25.05 30.85 16.88
C GLY A 35 23.67 30.49 16.34
N ILE A 36 22.97 29.56 16.98
CA ILE A 36 21.58 29.21 16.68
C ILE A 36 20.67 29.95 17.68
N ALA A 37 19.74 30.76 17.15
CA ALA A 37 18.70 31.43 17.91
C ALA A 37 17.33 30.98 17.40
N VAL A 38 16.40 30.67 18.32
CA VAL A 38 15.04 30.27 17.99
C VAL A 38 14.11 31.46 18.16
N TYR A 39 13.38 31.78 17.09
CA TYR A 39 12.45 32.92 17.03
C TYR A 39 11.00 32.42 17.03
N SER A 40 10.14 33.11 17.75
CA SER A 40 8.69 32.89 17.73
C SER A 40 7.96 34.10 17.14
N SER A 41 6.83 33.85 16.47
CA SER A 41 5.91 34.89 15.99
C SER A 41 4.54 34.68 16.63
N PRO A 42 3.90 35.74 17.17
CA PRO A 42 2.68 35.61 17.98
C PRO A 42 1.40 35.29 17.17
N THR A 43 1.48 35.11 15.85
CA THR A 43 0.30 34.84 14.99
C THR A 43 -0.08 33.35 14.86
N PHE A 44 0.58 32.44 15.59
CA PHE A 44 0.32 30.98 15.49
C PHE A 44 -0.51 30.39 16.65
N PHE A 45 -0.85 31.18 17.68
CA PHE A 45 -1.77 30.75 18.73
C PHE A 45 -2.89 31.79 18.91
N GLY A 46 -4.14 31.32 18.83
CA GLY A 46 -5.29 32.14 19.21
C GLY A 46 -5.24 32.47 20.70
N LYS A 47 -5.60 33.70 21.06
CA LYS A 47 -5.76 34.10 22.47
C LYS A 47 -6.80 33.23 23.16
N GLY A 48 -6.40 32.54 24.22
CA GLY A 48 -7.27 32.17 25.32
C GLY A 48 -6.86 32.99 26.54
N ASP A 49 -7.69 33.94 26.97
CA ASP A 49 -7.45 34.67 28.21
C ASP A 49 -7.67 33.74 29.41
N LEU A 50 -6.69 33.69 30.31
CA LEU A 50 -6.78 32.95 31.57
C LEU A 50 -7.37 33.86 32.65
N THR A 51 -8.64 33.63 33.00
CA THR A 51 -9.22 34.03 34.30
C THR A 51 -10.50 33.24 34.54
N ASP A 52 -10.39 32.09 35.21
CA ASP A 52 -10.94 31.98 36.56
C ASP A 52 -10.48 30.72 37.29
N GLN A 53 -10.36 30.83 38.61
CA GLN A 53 -10.09 29.70 39.51
C GLN A 53 -11.42 29.10 39.95
N HIS A 54 -11.65 27.80 39.72
CA HIS A 54 -12.53 27.03 40.60
C HIS A 54 -12.07 25.58 40.71
N THR A 55 -12.41 25.00 41.86
CA THR A 55 -11.88 23.75 42.43
C THR A 55 -12.55 22.48 41.90
N ALA A 56 -11.80 21.37 41.99
CA ALA A 56 -12.22 20.02 42.42
C ALA A 56 -12.03 18.86 41.42
N GLU A 57 -11.46 17.80 42.00
CA GLU A 57 -11.64 16.35 41.73
C GLU A 57 -10.97 15.67 40.52
N GLU A 58 -10.32 14.55 40.85
CA GLU A 58 -9.71 13.59 39.92
C GLU A 58 -10.80 12.66 39.36
N GLU A 59 -11.05 12.69 38.04
CA GLU A 59 -11.76 11.59 37.38
C GLU A 59 -10.81 10.74 36.51
N ARG A 60 -10.56 9.54 37.03
CA ARG A 60 -9.70 8.51 36.45
C ARG A 60 -10.54 7.58 35.58
N CYS A 61 -10.47 7.71 34.26
CA CYS A 61 -11.18 6.84 33.32
C CYS A 61 -10.89 5.33 33.54
N PRO A 62 -11.91 4.48 33.75
CA PRO A 62 -11.77 3.03 33.71
C PRO A 62 -12.40 2.46 32.42
N VAL A 63 -11.56 1.99 31.50
CA VAL A 63 -12.02 1.17 30.36
C VAL A 63 -12.18 -0.28 30.82
N GLY A 64 -13.33 -0.88 30.55
CA GLY A 64 -13.57 -2.32 30.71
C GLY A 64 -14.75 -2.66 31.62
N ARG A 65 -15.97 -2.58 31.08
CA ARG A 65 -17.13 -3.29 31.64
C ARG A 65 -17.82 -4.08 30.53
N LEU A 66 -17.85 -5.39 30.70
CA LEU A 66 -18.59 -6.32 29.85
C LEU A 66 -20.08 -6.25 30.24
N VAL A 67 -20.95 -6.26 29.24
CA VAL A 67 -22.42 -6.36 29.31
C VAL A 67 -22.78 -7.46 28.29
N ASP A 68 -23.65 -8.45 28.50
CA ASP A 68 -24.48 -8.83 29.65
C ASP A 68 -24.38 -10.38 29.84
N LEU A 69 -25.21 -11.18 30.54
CA LEU A 69 -26.56 -11.10 31.13
C LEU A 69 -26.57 -11.79 32.52
N GLU A 70 -27.59 -11.52 33.33
CA GLU A 70 -28.06 -12.47 34.38
C GLU A 70 -29.45 -13.06 34.03
N PRO A 71 -29.74 -14.32 34.38
CA PRO A 71 -31.07 -14.92 34.24
C PRO A 71 -31.97 -14.66 35.47
N ASP A 72 -33.25 -14.38 35.20
CA ASP A 72 -34.29 -14.05 36.19
C ASP A 72 -34.47 -15.14 37.29
N PRO A 73 -34.77 -14.78 38.56
CA PRO A 73 -34.70 -15.71 39.68
C PRO A 73 -35.96 -16.56 39.86
N ARG A 74 -35.76 -17.80 40.33
CA ARG A 74 -36.84 -18.69 40.76
C ARG A 74 -37.39 -18.25 42.13
N PRO A 75 -38.70 -18.37 42.41
CA PRO A 75 -39.23 -18.05 43.74
C PRO A 75 -38.73 -19.03 44.80
N ALA A 76 -38.03 -18.52 45.81
CA ALA A 76 -37.70 -19.27 47.02
C ALA A 76 -38.88 -19.23 48.00
N LEU A 77 -39.27 -20.39 48.53
CA LEU A 77 -40.26 -20.49 49.60
C LEU A 77 -39.62 -20.04 50.92
N GLY A 78 -39.92 -18.81 51.36
CA GLY A 78 -39.64 -18.35 52.71
C GLY A 78 -40.70 -18.87 53.69
N GLY A 79 -40.27 -19.46 54.80
CA GLY A 79 -41.15 -19.80 55.91
C GLY A 79 -40.67 -19.18 57.21
N ASP A 80 -41.57 -18.51 57.93
CA ASP A 80 -41.73 -18.58 59.39
C ASP A 80 -43.09 -17.97 59.78
N GLY A 81 -43.58 -18.23 61.00
CA GLY A 81 -44.75 -17.55 61.58
C GLY A 81 -45.86 -18.47 62.09
N ARG A 82 -46.00 -18.54 63.42
CA ARG A 82 -46.95 -19.42 64.16
C ARG A 82 -48.38 -18.85 64.34
N GLN A 83 -49.25 -19.75 64.81
CA GLN A 83 -50.44 -19.57 65.68
C GLN A 83 -51.83 -19.34 65.08
N ARG A 84 -52.69 -20.38 65.21
CA ARG A 84 -53.99 -20.27 65.91
C ARG A 84 -54.45 -21.62 66.48
N GLU A 85 -55.33 -21.57 67.48
CA GLU A 85 -55.74 -22.72 68.31
C GLU A 85 -57.02 -23.45 67.83
N LYS A 86 -57.25 -24.63 68.46
CA LYS A 86 -58.52 -25.39 68.65
C LYS A 86 -59.06 -26.33 67.55
N MET A 87 -59.17 -27.61 67.92
CA MET A 87 -60.19 -28.60 67.51
C MET A 87 -61.49 -28.41 68.39
N PRO A 88 -62.55 -29.27 68.39
CA PRO A 88 -62.81 -30.57 67.70
C PRO A 88 -64.30 -30.70 67.20
N PRO A 89 -64.97 -31.89 67.10
CA PRO A 89 -64.59 -33.29 66.77
C PRO A 89 -65.44 -33.94 65.61
N GLU A 90 -65.20 -35.23 65.30
CA GLU A 90 -66.17 -36.33 64.90
C GLU A 90 -67.19 -36.12 63.74
N GLU A 91 -67.73 -37.10 62.99
CA GLU A 91 -67.40 -38.49 62.57
C GLU A 91 -68.29 -38.83 61.31
N GLU A 92 -68.20 -40.03 60.72
CA GLU A 92 -69.09 -40.61 59.66
C GLU A 92 -69.08 -40.07 58.19
N GLU A 93 -68.45 -40.79 57.25
CA GLU A 93 -68.99 -41.23 55.93
C GLU A 93 -67.91 -41.90 55.03
N GLU A 94 -67.55 -43.17 55.27
CA GLU A 94 -66.60 -43.89 54.38
C GLU A 94 -67.16 -44.19 52.96
N ALA A 95 -68.48 -44.21 52.79
CA ALA A 95 -69.11 -44.46 51.48
C ALA A 95 -68.92 -43.31 50.47
N GLY A 96 -68.70 -42.08 50.95
CA GLY A 96 -68.46 -40.89 50.12
C GLY A 96 -67.02 -40.78 49.60
N ALA A 97 -66.05 -41.35 50.33
CA ALA A 97 -64.62 -41.26 50.03
C ALA A 97 -64.28 -41.96 48.69
N HIS A 98 -64.61 -43.25 48.55
CA HIS A 98 -64.33 -44.00 47.31
C HIS A 98 -65.04 -43.42 46.07
N ARG A 99 -66.22 -42.82 46.21
CA ARG A 99 -66.91 -42.14 45.09
C ARG A 99 -66.19 -40.85 44.69
N ARG A 100 -65.63 -40.09 45.65
CA ARG A 100 -64.79 -38.91 45.37
C ARG A 100 -63.44 -39.30 44.78
N GLU A 101 -62.80 -40.37 45.25
CA GLU A 101 -61.53 -40.87 44.73
C GLU A 101 -61.63 -41.37 43.30
N THR A 102 -62.66 -42.16 42.98
CA THR A 102 -62.92 -42.64 41.60
C THR A 102 -63.25 -41.49 40.63
N TYR A 103 -63.99 -40.47 41.08
CA TYR A 103 -64.21 -39.25 40.30
C TYR A 103 -62.92 -38.45 40.09
N ASN A 104 -62.11 -38.25 41.13
CA ASN A 104 -60.81 -37.57 41.04
C ASN A 104 -59.83 -38.31 40.12
N MET A 105 -59.75 -39.65 40.22
CA MET A 105 -58.94 -40.47 39.31
C MET A 105 -59.42 -40.41 37.86
N SER A 106 -60.72 -40.30 37.63
CA SER A 106 -61.27 -40.13 36.28
C SER A 106 -60.92 -38.76 35.72
N ARG A 107 -61.05 -37.69 36.53
CA ARG A 107 -60.64 -36.32 36.17
C ARG A 107 -59.14 -36.20 35.88
N LEU A 108 -58.29 -36.85 36.67
CA LEU A 108 -56.84 -36.88 36.45
C LEU A 108 -56.47 -37.66 35.18
N ARG A 109 -57.18 -38.75 34.87
CA ARG A 109 -57.01 -39.47 33.60
C ARG A 109 -57.45 -38.63 32.40
N SER A 110 -58.60 -37.95 32.47
CA SER A 110 -59.06 -37.02 31.41
C SER A 110 -58.06 -35.88 31.20
N SER A 111 -57.62 -35.23 32.28
CA SER A 111 -56.61 -34.17 32.23
C SER A 111 -55.27 -34.67 31.65
N SER A 112 -54.83 -35.88 31.99
CA SER A 112 -53.63 -36.49 31.40
C SER A 112 -53.77 -36.80 29.91
N LEU A 113 -54.97 -37.19 29.45
CA LEU A 113 -55.26 -37.39 28.03
C LEU A 113 -55.29 -36.05 27.29
N GLU A 114 -55.97 -35.03 27.80
CA GLU A 114 -56.00 -33.68 27.22
C GLU A 114 -54.60 -33.04 27.12
N ILE A 115 -53.75 -33.22 28.14
CA ILE A 115 -52.35 -32.73 28.11
C ILE A 115 -51.53 -33.47 27.05
N LYS A 116 -51.73 -34.79 26.89
CA LYS A 116 -51.06 -35.57 25.84
C LYS A 116 -51.53 -35.16 24.45
N GLU A 117 -52.84 -34.98 24.27
CA GLU A 117 -53.45 -34.58 23.01
C GLU A 117 -52.92 -33.20 22.57
N LYS A 118 -53.05 -32.18 23.43
CA LYS A 118 -52.49 -30.83 23.19
C LYS A 118 -50.97 -30.85 22.99
N GLY A 119 -50.26 -31.70 23.72
CA GLY A 119 -48.82 -31.90 23.54
C GLY A 119 -48.48 -32.50 22.17
N THR A 120 -49.26 -33.46 21.67
CA THR A 120 -49.08 -34.02 20.32
C THR A 120 -49.50 -33.08 19.21
N GLU A 121 -50.49 -32.21 19.44
CA GLU A 121 -50.86 -31.13 18.51
C GLU A 121 -49.73 -30.11 18.40
N PHE A 122 -49.23 -29.60 19.53
CA PHE A 122 -48.10 -28.66 19.55
C PHE A 122 -46.85 -29.24 18.87
N LEU A 123 -46.50 -30.50 19.15
CA LEU A 123 -45.37 -31.17 18.48
C LEU A 123 -45.60 -31.35 16.97
N ARG A 124 -46.84 -31.55 16.51
CA ARG A 124 -47.18 -31.63 15.10
C ARG A 124 -47.06 -30.25 14.43
N GLU A 125 -47.55 -29.19 15.04
CA GLU A 125 -47.41 -27.82 14.54
C GLU A 125 -45.94 -27.40 14.43
N GLN A 126 -45.12 -27.72 15.44
CA GLN A 126 -43.68 -27.44 15.41
C GLN A 126 -42.96 -28.26 14.32
N LEU A 127 -43.36 -29.51 14.10
CA LEU A 127 -42.81 -30.33 13.01
C LEU A 127 -43.18 -29.76 11.63
N ASP A 128 -44.45 -29.36 11.43
CA ASP A 128 -44.91 -28.73 10.18
C ASP A 128 -44.24 -27.37 9.93
N ALA A 129 -43.98 -26.59 10.99
CA ALA A 129 -43.24 -25.33 10.90
C ALA A 129 -41.78 -25.57 10.49
N ALA A 130 -41.09 -26.52 11.14
CA ALA A 130 -39.71 -26.89 10.81
C ALA A 130 -39.59 -27.46 9.38
N GLN A 131 -40.56 -28.25 8.92
CA GLN A 131 -40.59 -28.76 7.54
C GLN A 131 -40.77 -27.64 6.51
N LYS A 132 -41.61 -26.63 6.79
CA LYS A 132 -41.77 -25.46 5.92
C LYS A 132 -40.51 -24.60 5.87
N GLU A 133 -39.86 -24.37 7.01
CA GLU A 133 -38.57 -23.65 7.03
C GLU A 133 -37.51 -24.42 6.24
N LEU A 134 -37.36 -25.74 6.47
CA LEU A 134 -36.42 -26.58 5.76
C LEU A 134 -36.62 -26.49 4.23
N LYS A 135 -37.87 -26.59 3.75
CA LYS A 135 -38.18 -26.47 2.32
C LYS A 135 -37.76 -25.12 1.73
N LEU A 136 -37.96 -24.01 2.46
CA LEU A 136 -37.51 -22.69 2.02
C LEU A 136 -35.97 -22.58 2.01
N LYS A 137 -35.28 -23.25 2.94
CA LYS A 137 -33.81 -23.35 2.93
C LYS A 137 -33.32 -24.21 1.76
N ASP A 138 -34.00 -25.31 1.43
CA ASP A 138 -33.65 -26.16 0.29
C ASP A 138 -33.81 -25.40 -1.04
N GLU A 139 -34.90 -24.63 -1.21
CA GLU A 139 -35.13 -23.77 -2.38
C GLU A 139 -34.02 -22.70 -2.52
N GLU A 140 -33.60 -22.07 -1.42
CA GLU A 140 -32.48 -21.12 -1.40
C GLU A 140 -31.12 -21.80 -1.67
N CYS A 141 -30.89 -23.02 -1.16
CA CYS A 141 -29.69 -23.81 -1.45
C CYS A 141 -29.58 -24.17 -2.94
N VAL A 142 -30.70 -24.51 -3.60
CA VAL A 142 -30.73 -24.73 -5.06
C VAL A 142 -30.37 -23.44 -5.78
N ARG A 143 -31.02 -22.31 -5.44
CA ARG A 143 -30.74 -21.00 -6.04
C ARG A 143 -29.27 -20.58 -5.90
N LEU A 144 -28.66 -20.84 -4.74
CA LEU A 144 -27.24 -20.58 -4.50
C LEU A 144 -26.32 -21.54 -5.27
N SER A 145 -26.72 -22.81 -5.43
CA SER A 145 -25.98 -23.76 -6.26
C SER A 145 -25.99 -23.38 -7.74
N ASP A 146 -27.11 -22.87 -8.26
CA ASP A 146 -27.21 -22.40 -9.65
C ASP A 146 -26.30 -21.20 -9.90
N ILE A 147 -26.26 -20.23 -8.97
CA ILE A 147 -25.35 -19.09 -9.04
C ILE A 147 -23.89 -19.54 -8.95
N ARG A 148 -23.56 -20.50 -8.08
CA ARG A 148 -22.21 -21.06 -8.03
C ARG A 148 -21.81 -21.66 -9.38
N ASN A 149 -22.67 -22.50 -9.97
CA ASN A 149 -22.40 -23.12 -11.27
C ASN A 149 -22.21 -22.09 -12.39
N GLN A 150 -22.99 -21.00 -12.39
CA GLN A 150 -22.83 -19.89 -13.35
C GLN A 150 -21.48 -19.18 -13.20
N LEU A 151 -21.10 -18.85 -11.96
CA LEU A 151 -19.80 -18.23 -11.68
C LEU A 151 -18.62 -19.17 -11.97
N GLU A 152 -18.77 -20.48 -11.73
CA GLU A 152 -17.80 -21.50 -12.11
C GLU A 152 -17.61 -21.52 -13.64
N GLN A 153 -18.69 -21.49 -14.42
CA GLN A 153 -18.62 -21.39 -15.88
C GLN A 153 -17.97 -20.08 -16.37
N GLU A 154 -18.36 -18.93 -15.83
CA GLU A 154 -17.75 -17.63 -16.19
C GLU A 154 -16.24 -17.60 -15.88
N LEU A 155 -15.82 -18.23 -14.78
CA LEU A 155 -14.41 -18.38 -14.42
C LEU A 155 -13.66 -19.33 -15.37
N GLU A 156 -14.26 -20.43 -15.80
CA GLU A 156 -13.68 -21.35 -16.80
C GLU A 156 -13.51 -20.64 -18.17
N GLU A 157 -14.53 -19.92 -18.64
CA GLU A 157 -14.49 -19.17 -19.89
C GLU A 157 -13.44 -18.04 -19.87
N LEU A 158 -13.37 -17.27 -18.78
CA LEU A 158 -12.33 -16.26 -18.59
C LEU A 158 -10.94 -16.88 -18.53
N THR A 159 -10.79 -18.01 -17.82
CA THR A 159 -9.51 -18.72 -17.71
C THR A 159 -9.04 -19.22 -19.09
N ALA A 160 -9.93 -19.79 -19.89
CA ALA A 160 -9.62 -20.20 -21.26
C ALA A 160 -9.17 -19.01 -22.12
N SER A 161 -9.91 -17.90 -22.07
CA SER A 161 -9.57 -16.68 -22.83
C SER A 161 -8.19 -16.10 -22.43
N LEU A 162 -7.86 -16.08 -21.14
CA LEU A 162 -6.56 -15.64 -20.64
C LEU A 162 -5.41 -16.54 -21.11
N PHE A 163 -5.61 -17.87 -21.17
CA PHE A 163 -4.62 -18.79 -21.74
C PHE A 163 -4.43 -18.59 -23.25
N GLU A 164 -5.50 -18.36 -24.00
CA GLU A 164 -5.42 -18.08 -25.45
C GLU A 164 -4.64 -16.78 -25.74
N GLU A 165 -4.93 -15.71 -24.99
CA GLU A 165 -4.24 -14.42 -25.15
C GLU A 165 -2.77 -14.51 -24.70
N ALA A 166 -2.47 -15.20 -23.60
CA ALA A 166 -1.09 -15.47 -23.18
C ALA A 166 -0.31 -16.26 -24.26
N HIS A 167 -0.91 -17.30 -24.84
CA HIS A 167 -0.31 -18.03 -25.95
C HIS A 167 -0.14 -17.16 -27.22
N LYS A 168 -1.07 -16.24 -27.49
CA LYS A 168 -0.95 -15.25 -28.58
C LYS A 168 0.23 -14.31 -28.36
N MET A 169 0.34 -13.70 -27.18
CA MET A 169 1.47 -12.83 -26.81
C MET A 169 2.83 -13.55 -26.95
N VAL A 170 2.93 -14.80 -26.50
CA VAL A 170 4.16 -15.62 -26.64
C VAL A 170 4.47 -15.91 -28.11
N ARG A 171 3.47 -16.26 -28.94
CA ARG A 171 3.67 -16.46 -30.39
C ARG A 171 4.16 -15.19 -31.07
N GLU A 172 3.55 -14.04 -30.76
CA GLU A 172 3.97 -12.75 -31.31
C GLU A 172 5.40 -12.37 -30.91
N ALA A 173 5.78 -12.59 -29.65
CA ALA A 173 7.14 -12.37 -29.17
C ALA A 173 8.15 -13.26 -29.92
N ASN A 174 7.86 -14.55 -30.07
CA ASN A 174 8.71 -15.50 -30.79
C ASN A 174 8.87 -15.12 -32.28
N VAL A 175 7.80 -14.67 -32.95
CA VAL A 175 7.86 -14.18 -34.34
C VAL A 175 8.71 -12.92 -34.46
N LYS A 176 8.56 -11.95 -33.53
CA LYS A 176 9.37 -10.73 -33.48
C LYS A 176 10.86 -11.06 -33.22
N GLN A 177 11.15 -11.99 -32.31
CA GLN A 177 12.50 -12.48 -32.05
C GLN A 177 13.12 -13.13 -33.30
N ALA A 178 12.43 -14.08 -33.94
CA ALA A 178 12.93 -14.75 -35.14
C ALA A 178 13.19 -13.78 -36.30
N ALA A 179 12.37 -12.74 -36.45
CA ALA A 179 12.60 -11.67 -37.43
C ALA A 179 13.86 -10.85 -37.11
N ALA A 180 14.07 -10.48 -35.85
CA ALA A 180 15.24 -9.74 -35.41
C ALA A 180 16.54 -10.57 -35.53
N GLU A 181 16.51 -11.85 -35.13
CA GLU A 181 17.64 -12.78 -35.28
C GLU A 181 18.02 -12.99 -36.76
N LYS A 182 17.02 -13.08 -37.65
CA LYS A 182 17.27 -13.12 -39.10
C LYS A 182 17.96 -11.85 -39.60
N GLN A 183 17.46 -10.67 -39.22
CA GLN A 183 18.08 -9.39 -39.61
C GLN A 183 19.51 -9.25 -39.06
N LEU A 184 19.75 -9.67 -37.82
CA LEU A 184 21.08 -9.71 -37.21
C LEU A 184 22.03 -10.59 -38.03
N LYS A 185 21.59 -11.79 -38.44
CA LYS A 185 22.39 -12.71 -39.26
C LYS A 185 22.69 -12.14 -40.65
N GLU A 186 21.73 -11.44 -41.27
CA GLU A 186 21.95 -10.74 -42.54
C GLU A 186 22.92 -9.56 -42.40
N ALA A 187 22.88 -8.82 -41.29
CA ALA A 187 23.82 -7.75 -40.98
C ALA A 187 25.23 -8.29 -40.69
N GLN A 188 25.34 -9.38 -39.94
CA GLN A 188 26.59 -10.08 -39.66
C GLN A 188 27.30 -10.49 -40.97
N GLY A 189 26.56 -11.11 -41.90
CA GLY A 189 27.10 -11.49 -43.21
C GLY A 189 27.59 -10.30 -44.06
N LYS A 190 26.94 -9.13 -43.95
CA LYS A 190 27.44 -7.88 -44.58
C LYS A 190 28.74 -7.41 -43.93
N ILE A 191 28.87 -7.50 -42.61
CA ILE A 191 30.10 -7.15 -41.89
C ILE A 191 31.24 -8.09 -42.33
N ASP A 192 31.00 -9.39 -42.42
CA ASP A 192 32.02 -10.37 -42.84
C ASP A 192 32.55 -10.09 -44.26
N VAL A 193 31.67 -9.75 -45.20
CA VAL A 193 32.04 -9.33 -46.57
C VAL A 193 32.87 -8.04 -46.55
N LEU A 194 32.41 -7.00 -45.85
CA LEU A 194 33.14 -5.72 -45.75
C LEU A 194 34.51 -5.88 -45.06
N GLN A 195 34.63 -6.75 -44.06
CA GLN A 195 35.92 -7.07 -43.43
C GLN A 195 36.87 -7.76 -44.42
N ALA A 196 36.37 -8.68 -45.25
CA ALA A 196 37.17 -9.31 -46.30
C ALA A 196 37.65 -8.29 -47.36
N GLU A 197 36.77 -7.38 -47.80
CA GLU A 197 37.12 -6.29 -48.74
C GLU A 197 38.19 -5.36 -48.15
N VAL A 198 38.02 -4.90 -46.91
CA VAL A 198 39.00 -4.04 -46.21
C VAL A 198 40.34 -4.76 -46.02
N SER A 199 40.34 -6.06 -45.73
CA SER A 199 41.55 -6.87 -45.63
C SER A 199 42.30 -6.99 -46.97
N ALA A 200 41.56 -7.22 -48.06
CA ALA A 200 42.10 -7.26 -49.41
C ALA A 200 42.69 -5.89 -49.84
N LEU A 201 41.95 -4.81 -49.62
CA LEU A 201 42.41 -3.44 -49.90
C LEU A 201 43.66 -3.07 -49.09
N LYS A 202 43.71 -3.40 -47.80
CA LYS A 202 44.89 -3.19 -46.95
C LYS A 202 46.11 -3.95 -47.48
N THR A 203 45.92 -5.18 -47.96
CA THR A 203 46.99 -5.99 -48.57
C THR A 203 47.48 -5.38 -49.89
N LEU A 204 46.58 -4.86 -50.72
CA LEU A 204 46.91 -4.18 -51.97
C LEU A 204 47.71 -2.89 -51.71
N VAL A 205 47.32 -2.08 -50.73
CA VAL A 205 48.06 -0.87 -50.34
C VAL A 205 49.47 -1.24 -49.84
N LEU A 206 49.58 -2.21 -48.92
CA LEU A 206 50.88 -2.64 -48.37
C LEU A 206 51.83 -3.23 -49.41
N THR A 207 51.31 -3.86 -50.47
CA THR A 207 52.11 -4.38 -51.58
C THR A 207 52.46 -3.31 -52.62
N SER A 208 51.65 -2.25 -52.74
CA SER A 208 51.88 -1.13 -53.66
C SER A 208 52.89 -0.10 -53.14
N THR A 209 53.11 -0.02 -51.82
CA THR A 209 54.13 0.83 -51.20
C THR A 209 55.12 0.00 -50.38
N PRO A 210 56.23 -0.50 -50.96
CA PRO A 210 57.26 -1.21 -50.20
C PRO A 210 57.90 -0.30 -49.14
N SER A 211 58.12 -0.86 -47.95
CA SER A 211 58.46 -0.14 -46.71
C SER A 211 59.90 0.41 -46.62
N SER A 212 60.42 1.03 -47.69
CA SER A 212 61.66 1.79 -47.66
C SER A 212 61.59 2.99 -48.63
N PRO A 213 61.48 4.24 -48.13
CA PRO A 213 61.63 5.42 -48.96
C PRO A 213 63.06 5.45 -49.51
N ASN A 214 63.21 5.53 -50.84
CA ASN A 214 64.52 5.57 -51.48
C ASN A 214 65.28 6.85 -51.06
N PRO A 215 66.41 6.78 -50.32
CA PRO A 215 67.10 7.96 -49.82
C PRO A 215 67.64 8.89 -50.92
N GLN A 216 67.75 8.39 -52.16
CA GLN A 216 68.39 9.10 -53.27
C GLN A 216 67.53 10.19 -53.92
N LEU A 217 66.25 10.32 -53.54
CA LEU A 217 65.34 11.34 -54.09
C LEU A 217 65.07 12.54 -53.14
N HIS A 218 65.63 12.53 -51.92
CA HIS A 218 65.46 13.63 -50.95
C HIS A 218 66.82 14.20 -50.49
N PRO A 219 67.35 15.23 -51.18
CA PRO A 219 68.61 15.90 -50.82
C PRO A 219 68.62 16.53 -49.42
N GLN A 220 67.47 16.74 -48.79
CA GLN A 220 67.33 17.41 -47.48
C GLN A 220 67.73 16.55 -46.27
N LEU A 221 68.05 15.25 -46.46
CA LEU A 221 68.48 14.35 -45.39
C LEU A 221 70.00 14.12 -45.35
N LEU A 222 70.79 14.86 -46.14
CA LEU A 222 72.24 14.69 -46.22
C LEU A 222 73.02 15.94 -45.77
N SER A 223 73.91 15.72 -44.78
CA SER A 223 75.03 16.59 -44.33
C SER A 223 74.72 17.62 -43.21
N PRO A 224 75.74 18.16 -42.52
CA PRO A 224 76.75 17.42 -41.74
C PRO A 224 76.95 18.01 -40.32
N GLY A 225 77.55 17.26 -39.39
CA GLY A 225 77.57 17.62 -37.95
C GLY A 225 78.78 18.42 -37.44
N SER A 226 78.78 18.79 -36.14
CA SER A 226 79.99 19.17 -35.39
C SER A 226 79.86 19.06 -33.85
N SER A 227 80.98 18.71 -33.20
CA SER A 227 81.41 18.91 -31.81
C SER A 227 80.48 18.73 -30.58
N ARG A 228 80.76 17.65 -29.83
CA ARG A 228 81.12 17.63 -28.38
C ARG A 228 80.92 18.90 -27.52
N ALA A 229 80.27 18.79 -26.35
CA ALA A 229 80.92 18.88 -25.02
C ALA A 229 79.94 18.87 -23.81
N SER A 230 80.39 18.21 -22.72
CA SER A 230 80.13 18.43 -21.27
C SER A 230 78.90 19.26 -20.81
N SER A 231 78.04 18.75 -19.92
CA SER A 231 78.38 18.62 -18.48
C SER A 231 77.26 17.89 -17.68
N ARG A 232 77.57 17.49 -16.44
CA ARG A 232 76.61 16.85 -15.50
C ARG A 232 76.23 17.84 -14.38
N LEU A 233 75.01 17.76 -13.85
CA LEU A 233 74.61 17.80 -12.41
C LEU A 233 73.15 18.28 -12.22
N GLY A 234 72.51 17.87 -11.11
CA GLY A 234 71.33 18.55 -10.55
C GLY A 234 70.01 17.75 -10.60
N GLY A 235 69.76 16.92 -9.59
CA GLY A 235 68.66 15.93 -9.58
C GLY A 235 67.27 16.37 -9.07
N HIS A 236 66.45 15.33 -8.84
CA HIS A 236 65.11 15.32 -8.21
C HIS A 236 63.96 15.93 -9.07
N THR A 237 62.74 15.39 -9.13
CA THR A 237 62.10 14.24 -8.45
C THR A 237 60.88 13.74 -9.26
N ARG A 238 60.39 12.51 -8.99
CA ARG A 238 59.00 11.97 -9.13
C ARG A 238 58.01 12.74 -10.05
N ASN A 239 57.24 12.12 -10.94
CA ASN A 239 56.50 10.84 -10.82
C ASN A 239 56.04 10.26 -12.18
N LYS A 240 55.48 9.03 -12.14
CA LYS A 240 55.04 8.25 -13.32
C LYS A 240 53.64 8.67 -13.80
N SER A 241 53.41 8.58 -15.12
CA SER A 241 52.25 7.90 -15.70
C SER A 241 52.54 7.51 -17.14
N ALA A 242 52.03 6.35 -17.57
CA ALA A 242 52.30 5.78 -18.89
C ALA A 242 50.99 5.52 -19.65
N SER A 243 51.09 5.52 -20.98
CA SER A 243 50.18 4.82 -21.89
C SER A 243 48.70 5.21 -21.86
N GLY A 244 48.35 6.31 -22.53
CA GLY A 244 47.01 6.46 -23.10
C GLY A 244 46.86 5.60 -24.35
N ALA A 245 46.13 4.49 -24.26
CA ALA A 245 45.75 3.70 -25.43
C ALA A 245 44.60 4.40 -26.16
N LEU A 246 44.80 4.75 -27.43
CA LEU A 246 43.74 5.26 -28.29
C LEU A 246 42.84 4.11 -28.73
N GLN A 247 41.77 3.86 -27.98
CA GLN A 247 40.71 2.92 -28.39
C GLN A 247 39.67 3.69 -29.22
N LEU A 248 39.67 3.43 -30.52
CA LEU A 248 38.77 4.04 -31.49
C LEU A 248 37.34 3.49 -31.28
N HIS A 249 36.48 4.28 -30.62
CA HIS A 249 35.05 3.97 -30.57
C HIS A 249 34.36 4.51 -31.82
N THR A 250 33.97 3.60 -32.71
CA THR A 250 33.12 3.90 -33.86
C THR A 250 31.67 3.93 -33.41
N GLU A 251 31.03 5.08 -33.53
CA GLU A 251 29.56 5.23 -33.46
C GLU A 251 28.87 4.36 -34.53
N PRO A 252 27.72 3.76 -34.20
CA PRO A 252 26.66 3.57 -35.18
C PRO A 252 25.43 4.38 -34.79
N THR A 253 25.11 5.40 -35.57
CA THR A 253 23.83 6.11 -35.51
C THR A 253 22.68 5.12 -35.66
N GLN A 254 21.95 4.87 -34.57
CA GLN A 254 20.65 4.20 -34.61
C GLN A 254 19.60 5.18 -34.08
N THR A 255 18.52 5.36 -34.84
CA THR A 255 17.31 6.06 -34.38
C THR A 255 16.60 5.17 -33.37
N ASP A 256 17.09 5.20 -32.15
CA ASP A 256 16.64 4.34 -31.07
C ASP A 256 15.32 4.87 -30.48
N VAL A 257 14.23 4.11 -30.64
CA VAL A 257 13.04 4.29 -29.79
C VAL A 257 13.41 3.68 -28.45
N ALA A 258 14.14 4.45 -27.66
CA ALA A 258 14.79 4.01 -26.44
C ALA A 258 13.77 3.33 -25.51
N THR A 259 13.75 2.00 -25.53
CA THR A 259 13.22 1.20 -24.44
C THR A 259 14.07 1.56 -23.24
N LYS A 260 13.55 2.41 -22.35
CA LYS A 260 14.22 2.82 -21.11
C LYS A 260 14.58 1.57 -20.31
N ARG A 261 15.83 1.12 -20.47
CA ARG A 261 16.39 0.07 -19.64
C ARG A 261 16.57 0.70 -18.26
N GLU A 262 15.69 0.34 -17.33
CA GLU A 262 15.85 0.76 -15.95
C GLU A 262 17.03 0.01 -15.34
N ASP A 263 18.21 0.61 -15.38
CA ASP A 263 19.34 0.16 -14.59
C ASP A 263 19.03 0.36 -13.10
N LYS A 264 19.31 -0.67 -12.30
CA LYS A 264 18.94 -0.76 -10.89
C LYS A 264 20.17 -1.11 -10.06
N GLU A 265 20.63 -0.16 -9.26
CA GLU A 265 21.75 -0.33 -8.33
C GLU A 265 21.23 -0.52 -6.91
N LEU A 266 21.82 -1.47 -6.18
CA LEU A 266 21.44 -1.80 -4.82
C LEU A 266 22.13 -0.85 -3.84
N ASP A 267 21.33 -0.01 -3.15
CA ASP A 267 21.84 0.84 -2.07
C ASP A 267 22.24 -0.03 -0.86
N SER A 268 23.52 0.03 -0.48
CA SER A 268 24.08 -0.80 0.58
C SER A 268 23.54 -0.48 1.97
N VAL A 269 23.11 0.76 2.23
CA VAL A 269 22.59 1.17 3.54
C VAL A 269 21.16 0.65 3.71
N LEU A 270 20.30 0.88 2.71
CA LEU A 270 18.93 0.37 2.69
C LEU A 270 18.89 -1.17 2.70
N PHE A 271 19.83 -1.82 2.00
CA PHE A 271 19.92 -3.27 2.02
C PHE A 271 20.39 -3.81 3.37
N ALA A 272 21.38 -3.18 4.02
CA ALA A 272 21.81 -3.56 5.37
C ALA A 272 20.70 -3.37 6.42
N GLU A 273 19.97 -2.24 6.37
CA GLU A 273 18.79 -2.01 7.22
C GLU A 273 17.71 -3.07 7.00
N PHE A 274 17.42 -3.42 5.74
CA PHE A 274 16.46 -4.47 5.40
C PHE A 274 16.91 -5.86 5.87
N LEU A 275 18.19 -6.22 5.72
CA LEU A 275 18.75 -7.48 6.20
C LEU A 275 18.60 -7.61 7.72
N SER A 276 19.01 -6.59 8.47
CA SER A 276 18.88 -6.57 9.94
C SER A 276 17.42 -6.66 10.39
N TRP A 277 16.49 -5.98 9.71
CA TRP A 277 15.06 -6.12 9.96
C TRP A 277 14.54 -7.53 9.62
N LYS A 278 15.04 -8.14 8.54
CA LYS A 278 14.57 -9.45 8.04
C LYS A 278 14.94 -10.62 8.95
N GLU A 279 15.92 -10.47 9.84
CA GLU A 279 16.26 -11.43 10.89
C GLU A 279 15.16 -11.54 11.96
N THR A 280 14.58 -10.41 12.37
CA THR A 280 13.46 -10.35 13.33
C THR A 280 12.32 -9.45 12.81
N PRO A 281 11.57 -9.89 11.77
CA PRO A 281 10.59 -9.03 11.12
C PRO A 281 9.47 -8.60 12.08
N SER A 282 9.24 -7.29 12.17
CA SER A 282 8.12 -6.72 12.91
C SER A 282 7.62 -5.42 12.27
N LEU A 283 6.45 -4.96 12.71
CA LEU A 283 5.87 -3.66 12.34
C LEU A 283 6.19 -2.54 13.35
N ASP A 284 7.10 -2.78 14.30
CA ASP A 284 7.49 -1.77 15.29
C ASP A 284 8.15 -0.56 14.62
N ARG A 285 7.58 0.63 14.90
CA ARG A 285 8.07 1.91 14.38
C ARG A 285 9.43 2.33 14.96
N SER A 286 9.94 1.65 15.99
CA SER A 286 11.29 1.87 16.53
C SER A 286 12.41 1.31 15.64
N LEU A 287 12.13 0.28 14.84
CA LEU A 287 13.13 -0.36 13.99
C LEU A 287 13.56 0.55 12.85
N ALA A 288 14.88 0.68 12.61
CA ALA A 288 15.45 1.64 11.67
C ALA A 288 14.81 1.60 10.27
N PHE A 289 14.69 0.39 9.69
CA PHE A 289 14.05 0.17 8.39
C PHE A 289 12.59 0.67 8.37
N ILE A 290 11.77 0.26 9.35
CA ILE A 290 10.36 0.63 9.42
C ILE A 290 10.21 2.14 9.67
N SER A 291 10.93 2.69 10.66
CA SER A 291 10.97 4.11 11.00
C SER A 291 11.31 5.00 9.79
N ARG A 292 12.29 4.55 8.98
CA ARG A 292 12.66 5.21 7.72
C ARG A 292 11.48 5.26 6.75
N VAL A 293 10.84 4.12 6.47
CA VAL A 293 9.71 4.06 5.52
C VAL A 293 8.52 4.87 6.03
N TYR A 294 8.28 4.93 7.34
CA TYR A 294 7.26 5.81 7.91
C TYR A 294 7.54 7.30 7.65
N ARG A 295 8.77 7.75 7.92
CA ARG A 295 9.18 9.14 7.75
C ARG A 295 9.22 9.56 6.28
N GLU A 296 9.74 8.71 5.41
CA GLU A 296 10.02 9.04 4.01
C GLU A 296 8.83 8.79 3.09
N ASP A 297 7.99 7.77 3.36
CA ASP A 297 6.96 7.29 2.44
C ASP A 297 5.55 7.26 3.04
N ILE A 298 5.30 6.52 4.13
CA ILE A 298 3.93 6.26 4.65
C ILE A 298 3.29 7.54 5.20
N GLY A 299 3.97 8.28 6.07
CA GLY A 299 3.45 9.52 6.65
C GLY A 299 3.09 10.55 5.57
N PRO A 300 4.00 10.86 4.62
CA PRO A 300 3.68 11.65 3.44
C PRO A 300 2.54 11.08 2.57
N CYS A 301 2.43 9.75 2.42
CA CYS A 301 1.32 9.14 1.67
C CYS A 301 -0.04 9.31 2.36
N LEU A 302 -0.12 9.27 3.68
CA LEU A 302 -1.39 9.32 4.43
C LEU A 302 -1.72 10.70 5.01
N SER A 303 -0.87 11.71 4.82
CA SER A 303 -1.18 13.10 5.19
C SER A 303 -2.18 13.73 4.22
N PHE A 304 -3.46 13.85 4.62
CA PHE A 304 -4.50 14.54 3.88
C PHE A 304 -4.99 15.80 4.61
N THR A 305 -5.81 16.60 3.92
CA THR A 305 -6.33 17.88 4.43
C THR A 305 -7.20 17.71 5.68
N CYS A 306 -7.95 16.61 5.79
CA CYS A 306 -8.64 16.24 7.02
C CYS A 306 -7.68 15.44 7.93
N SER A 307 -6.99 16.12 8.86
CA SER A 307 -5.96 15.52 9.72
C SER A 307 -6.48 14.40 10.63
N GLU A 308 -7.68 14.54 11.18
CA GLU A 308 -8.30 13.52 12.05
C GLU A 308 -8.57 12.23 11.27
N LEU A 309 -9.30 12.33 10.15
CA LEU A 309 -9.57 11.18 9.29
C LEU A 309 -8.30 10.58 8.69
N SER A 310 -7.25 11.38 8.48
CA SER A 310 -5.91 10.89 8.07
C SER A 310 -5.30 9.96 9.12
N GLN A 311 -5.38 10.33 10.41
CA GLN A 311 -4.91 9.49 11.51
C GLN A 311 -5.75 8.21 11.64
N SER A 312 -7.08 8.31 11.53
CA SER A 312 -7.97 7.15 11.55
C SER A 312 -7.69 6.18 10.39
N VAL A 313 -7.45 6.70 9.18
CA VAL A 313 -7.01 5.91 8.01
C VAL A 313 -5.69 5.23 8.28
N GLN A 314 -4.69 5.93 8.81
CA GLN A 314 -3.39 5.33 9.11
C GLN A 314 -3.52 4.19 10.13
N CYS A 315 -4.23 4.39 11.24
CA CYS A 315 -4.49 3.35 12.23
C CYS A 315 -5.23 2.14 11.62
N ALA A 316 -6.22 2.37 10.75
CA ALA A 316 -6.96 1.29 10.09
C ALA A 316 -6.12 0.50 9.08
N VAL A 317 -5.18 1.14 8.39
CA VAL A 317 -4.22 0.47 7.49
C VAL A 317 -3.21 -0.37 8.29
N GLU A 318 -2.69 0.17 9.40
CA GLU A 318 -1.75 -0.53 10.29
C GLU A 318 -2.39 -1.73 11.01
N ASN A 319 -3.66 -1.61 11.41
CA ASN A 319 -4.45 -2.68 12.03
C ASN A 319 -5.10 -3.65 11.03
N ASN A 320 -4.94 -3.40 9.71
CA ASN A 320 -5.55 -4.20 8.65
C ASN A 320 -7.10 -4.26 8.71
N SER A 321 -7.75 -3.19 9.17
CA SER A 321 -9.21 -3.05 9.26
C SER A 321 -9.80 -2.15 8.16
N LEU A 322 -8.96 -1.42 7.41
CA LEU A 322 -9.41 -0.59 6.29
C LEU A 322 -9.87 -1.45 5.11
N THR A 323 -11.04 -1.14 4.55
CA THR A 323 -11.51 -1.71 3.28
C THR A 323 -11.73 -0.61 2.24
N ILE A 324 -11.60 -0.97 0.95
CA ILE A 324 -11.86 -0.08 -0.19
C ILE A 324 -12.87 -0.76 -1.11
N GLU A 325 -14.01 -0.13 -1.33
CA GLU A 325 -15.10 -0.67 -2.15
C GLU A 325 -15.36 0.23 -3.38
N PRO A 326 -15.62 -0.34 -4.56
CA PRO A 326 -16.12 0.42 -5.70
C PRO A 326 -17.57 0.85 -5.47
N VAL A 327 -17.93 2.03 -5.97
CA VAL A 327 -19.28 2.59 -5.87
C VAL A 327 -19.99 2.38 -7.21
N ALA A 328 -21.06 1.58 -7.21
CA ALA A 328 -21.91 1.41 -8.39
C ALA A 328 -22.56 2.75 -8.79
N MET A 329 -22.55 3.08 -10.09
CA MET A 329 -23.02 4.39 -10.57
C MET A 329 -24.50 4.69 -10.28
N SER A 330 -25.31 3.67 -9.96
CA SER A 330 -26.73 3.82 -9.59
C SER A 330 -26.96 4.30 -8.15
N SER A 331 -25.99 4.17 -7.23
CA SER A 331 -26.18 4.49 -5.79
C SER A 331 -25.79 5.91 -5.40
N LEU A 332 -25.25 6.70 -6.33
CA LEU A 332 -24.81 8.09 -6.10
C LEU A 332 -25.96 9.09 -5.87
N HIS A 333 -27.22 8.67 -5.98
CA HIS A 333 -28.40 9.54 -5.92
C HIS A 333 -28.84 9.96 -4.49
N THR A 334 -28.31 9.35 -3.43
CA THR A 334 -28.87 9.49 -2.07
C THR A 334 -28.06 10.38 -1.11
N VAL A 335 -26.88 10.86 -1.51
CA VAL A 335 -26.14 11.83 -0.68
C VAL A 335 -26.76 13.21 -0.88
N LYS A 336 -27.29 13.82 0.20
CA LYS A 336 -27.91 15.16 0.17
C LYS A 336 -26.92 16.19 -0.38
N ALA A 337 -27.10 16.56 -1.64
CA ALA A 337 -26.41 17.69 -2.24
C ALA A 337 -26.86 18.97 -1.53
N ILE A 338 -25.94 19.64 -0.85
CA ILE A 338 -26.17 21.00 -0.35
C ILE A 338 -26.13 21.93 -1.58
N GLU A 339 -27.33 22.32 -2.00
CA GLU A 339 -27.69 23.46 -2.87
C GLU A 339 -26.62 24.02 -3.81
N CYS A 340 -26.67 23.55 -5.06
CA CYS A 340 -26.33 24.37 -6.25
C CYS A 340 -27.49 24.22 -7.24
N GLY A 341 -28.33 25.25 -7.36
CA GLY A 341 -29.57 25.21 -8.14
C GLY A 341 -29.38 25.50 -9.63
N GLY A 342 -30.31 25.00 -10.46
CA GLY A 342 -30.38 25.33 -11.89
C GLY A 342 -31.44 24.49 -12.62
N PRO A 343 -32.49 25.10 -13.19
CA PRO A 343 -33.54 24.36 -13.90
C PRO A 343 -33.14 24.13 -15.36
N ASN A 344 -32.22 23.19 -15.62
CA ASN A 344 -31.99 22.60 -16.94
C ASN A 344 -31.30 21.23 -16.79
N GLY A 345 -31.94 20.17 -17.32
CA GLY A 345 -31.63 18.77 -17.03
C GLY A 345 -30.38 18.18 -17.72
N CYS A 346 -29.20 18.77 -17.51
CA CYS A 346 -27.95 18.08 -17.80
C CYS A 346 -27.65 17.04 -16.71
N ARG A 347 -27.56 15.76 -17.10
CA ARG A 347 -26.99 14.71 -16.23
C ARG A 347 -25.46 14.87 -16.15
N THR A 348 -24.99 15.82 -15.34
CA THR A 348 -23.59 15.84 -14.92
C THR A 348 -23.30 14.64 -14.01
N PRO A 349 -22.14 13.96 -14.12
CA PRO A 349 -21.71 12.99 -13.12
C PRO A 349 -21.71 13.63 -11.74
N VAL A 350 -22.16 12.91 -10.72
CA VAL A 350 -22.22 13.44 -9.34
C VAL A 350 -20.79 13.73 -8.87
N GLU A 351 -20.42 15.01 -8.77
CA GLU A 351 -19.14 15.46 -8.22
C GLU A 351 -19.14 15.31 -6.70
N THR A 352 -18.95 14.08 -6.26
CA THR A 352 -18.71 13.73 -4.85
C THR A 352 -17.46 14.46 -4.32
N LYS A 353 -17.60 15.19 -3.22
CA LYS A 353 -16.45 15.76 -2.51
C LYS A 353 -15.66 14.65 -1.83
N CYS A 354 -14.35 14.57 -2.08
CA CYS A 354 -13.48 13.62 -1.41
C CYS A 354 -13.38 13.95 0.09
N ALA A 355 -13.67 12.97 0.96
CA ALA A 355 -13.64 13.15 2.42
C ALA A 355 -12.23 13.50 2.96
N LEU A 356 -11.17 13.01 2.32
CA LEU A 356 -9.79 13.17 2.77
C LEU A 356 -9.15 14.49 2.32
N SER A 357 -9.24 14.81 1.02
CA SER A 357 -8.63 16.02 0.42
C SER A 357 -9.58 17.21 0.30
N GLY A 358 -10.88 17.02 0.53
CA GLY A 358 -11.89 18.06 0.33
C GLY A 358 -12.14 18.45 -1.13
N MET A 359 -11.47 17.82 -2.11
CA MET A 359 -11.59 18.16 -3.53
C MET A 359 -12.84 17.53 -4.16
N SER A 360 -13.59 18.30 -4.96
CA SER A 360 -14.67 17.79 -5.80
C SER A 360 -14.09 17.09 -7.04
N ARG A 361 -14.30 15.76 -7.12
CA ARG A 361 -13.89 14.88 -8.23
C ARG A 361 -14.80 13.64 -8.24
N PRO A 362 -14.99 12.94 -9.37
CA PRO A 362 -15.75 11.68 -9.38
C PRO A 362 -15.08 10.61 -8.49
N CYS A 363 -15.60 10.40 -7.28
CA CYS A 363 -15.10 9.43 -6.31
C CYS A 363 -15.82 8.10 -6.54
N ARG A 364 -15.33 7.31 -7.49
CA ARG A 364 -15.85 5.96 -7.82
C ARG A 364 -15.59 4.91 -6.73
N HIS A 365 -15.01 5.30 -5.58
CA HIS A 365 -14.62 4.42 -4.49
C HIS A 365 -14.97 5.03 -3.12
N ARG A 366 -15.28 4.17 -2.16
CA ARG A 366 -15.51 4.49 -0.75
C ARG A 366 -14.64 3.62 0.15
N ILE A 367 -14.36 4.08 1.36
CA ILE A 367 -13.62 3.33 2.38
C ILE A 367 -14.42 3.19 3.68
N THR A 368 -14.17 2.10 4.40
CA THR A 368 -14.54 1.91 5.81
C THR A 368 -13.28 1.62 6.62
N LEU A 369 -13.29 1.92 7.93
CA LEU A 369 -12.09 1.88 8.78
C LEU A 369 -12.10 0.72 9.80
N GLY A 370 -13.07 -0.18 9.68
CA GLY A 370 -13.37 -1.27 10.62
C GLY A 370 -14.84 -1.29 10.99
N ASP A 371 -15.44 -0.12 11.15
CA ASP A 371 -16.87 0.07 11.40
C ASP A 371 -17.65 -0.04 10.09
N LYS A 372 -18.64 -0.93 10.03
CA LYS A 372 -19.42 -1.20 8.81
C LYS A 372 -20.47 -0.13 8.49
N GLU A 373 -20.65 0.86 9.36
CA GLU A 373 -21.74 1.85 9.26
C GLU A 373 -21.30 3.14 8.57
N ASN A 374 -20.00 3.51 8.63
CA ASN A 374 -19.48 4.78 8.15
C ASN A 374 -18.67 4.62 6.87
N TYR A 375 -19.13 5.25 5.78
CA TYR A 375 -18.50 5.22 4.46
C TYR A 375 -17.95 6.60 4.06
N TYR A 376 -16.67 6.64 3.68
CA TYR A 376 -16.01 7.86 3.23
C TYR A 376 -15.68 7.78 1.74
N TYR A 377 -16.24 8.67 0.93
CA TYR A 377 -15.94 8.75 -0.51
C TYR A 377 -14.55 9.32 -0.76
N ILE A 378 -13.75 8.67 -1.61
CA ILE A 378 -12.36 9.03 -1.85
C ILE A 378 -12.03 9.26 -3.33
N SER A 379 -11.20 10.28 -3.59
CA SER A 379 -10.73 10.58 -4.95
C SER A 379 -9.79 9.50 -5.48
N PRO A 380 -9.63 9.36 -6.81
CA PRO A 380 -8.65 8.44 -7.39
C PRO A 380 -7.21 8.64 -6.86
N SER A 381 -6.80 9.89 -6.63
CA SER A 381 -5.50 10.22 -6.03
C SER A 381 -5.39 9.72 -4.58
N SER A 382 -6.44 9.93 -3.78
CA SER A 382 -6.50 9.43 -2.39
C SER A 382 -6.51 7.90 -2.34
N ARG A 383 -7.23 7.23 -3.25
CA ARG A 383 -7.21 5.76 -3.40
C ARG A 383 -5.80 5.29 -3.69
N ALA A 384 -5.13 5.83 -4.71
CA ALA A 384 -3.78 5.41 -5.08
C ALA A 384 -2.78 5.55 -3.92
N ARG A 385 -2.83 6.65 -3.17
CA ARG A 385 -2.01 6.88 -1.97
C ARG A 385 -2.26 5.85 -0.87
N ILE A 386 -3.52 5.54 -0.57
CA ILE A 386 -3.88 4.52 0.44
C ILE A 386 -3.46 3.12 -0.04
N THR A 387 -3.81 2.75 -1.28
CA THR A 387 -3.51 1.44 -1.85
C THR A 387 -2.00 1.15 -1.90
N ALA A 388 -1.16 2.12 -2.28
CA ALA A 388 0.29 1.95 -2.25
C ALA A 388 0.83 1.61 -0.85
N VAL A 389 0.29 2.25 0.19
CA VAL A 389 0.64 1.97 1.59
C VAL A 389 0.08 0.62 2.05
N CYS A 390 -1.16 0.28 1.69
CA CYS A 390 -1.74 -1.03 1.97
C CYS A 390 -0.92 -2.16 1.34
N ASN A 391 -0.50 -2.02 0.07
CA ASN A 391 0.33 -2.99 -0.63
C ASN A 391 1.66 -3.23 0.11
N PHE A 392 2.31 -2.14 0.57
CA PHE A 392 3.52 -2.23 1.38
C PHE A 392 3.28 -3.03 2.68
N PHE A 393 2.27 -2.67 3.48
CA PHE A 393 1.99 -3.39 4.73
C PHE A 393 1.61 -4.85 4.51
N THR A 394 0.83 -5.16 3.48
CA THR A 394 0.47 -6.54 3.11
C THR A 394 1.72 -7.36 2.82
N TYR A 395 2.64 -6.86 2.00
CA TYR A 395 3.87 -7.56 1.68
C TYR A 395 4.79 -7.73 2.90
N ILE A 396 4.94 -6.69 3.72
CA ILE A 396 5.71 -6.75 4.97
C ILE A 396 5.12 -7.79 5.94
N ARG A 397 3.80 -7.87 6.08
CA ARG A 397 3.12 -8.92 6.87
C ARG A 397 3.37 -10.31 6.31
N TYR A 398 3.37 -10.50 4.99
CA TYR A 398 3.71 -11.79 4.38
C TYR A 398 5.16 -12.22 4.66
N ILE A 399 6.11 -11.27 4.65
CA ILE A 399 7.50 -11.55 5.08
C ILE A 399 7.55 -11.92 6.56
N GLN A 400 6.83 -11.20 7.42
CA GLN A 400 6.77 -11.47 8.87
C GLN A 400 6.15 -12.84 9.19
N GLN A 401 5.13 -13.25 8.45
CA GLN A 401 4.47 -14.55 8.59
C GLN A 401 5.25 -15.71 7.94
N GLY A 402 6.38 -15.44 7.27
CA GLY A 402 7.17 -16.45 6.58
C GLY A 402 6.54 -17.00 5.30
N LEU A 403 5.55 -16.31 4.73
CA LEU A 403 4.83 -16.73 3.52
C LEU A 403 5.66 -16.48 2.24
N VAL A 404 6.61 -15.55 2.26
CA VAL A 404 7.46 -15.22 1.10
C VAL A 404 8.65 -16.19 1.01
N ARG A 405 8.72 -16.93 -0.11
CA ARG A 405 9.75 -17.97 -0.37
C ARG A 405 10.85 -17.54 -1.35
N GLN A 406 10.85 -16.27 -1.76
CA GLN A 406 11.84 -15.70 -2.68
C GLN A 406 13.21 -15.51 -2.02
N ASP A 407 14.26 -15.30 -2.81
CA ASP A 407 15.57 -14.93 -2.27
C ASP A 407 15.56 -13.52 -1.67
N VAL A 408 16.55 -13.22 -0.84
CA VAL A 408 16.59 -11.98 -0.05
C VAL A 408 16.78 -10.73 -0.92
N GLN A 409 17.42 -10.85 -2.08
CA GLN A 409 17.61 -9.75 -3.01
C GLN A 409 16.30 -9.48 -3.80
N GLN A 410 15.57 -10.51 -4.21
CA GLN A 410 14.22 -10.37 -4.74
C GLN A 410 13.27 -9.73 -3.73
N MET A 411 13.28 -10.18 -2.47
CA MET A 411 12.46 -9.59 -1.42
C MET A 411 12.75 -8.10 -1.22
N PHE A 412 14.04 -7.72 -1.20
CA PHE A 412 14.46 -6.33 -1.11
C PHE A 412 13.99 -5.51 -2.33
N TRP A 413 14.13 -6.03 -3.55
CA TRP A 413 13.69 -5.32 -4.75
C TRP A 413 12.18 -5.09 -4.80
N GLU A 414 11.39 -6.04 -4.29
CA GLU A 414 9.95 -5.87 -4.16
C GLU A 414 9.60 -4.80 -3.10
N VAL A 415 10.31 -4.75 -1.97
CA VAL A 415 10.20 -3.63 -1.01
C VAL A 415 10.56 -2.29 -1.69
N MET A 416 11.64 -2.22 -2.47
CA MET A 416 12.02 -0.99 -3.19
C MET A 416 10.98 -0.60 -4.25
N ARG A 417 10.32 -1.58 -4.90
CA ARG A 417 9.21 -1.36 -5.83
C ARG A 417 8.00 -0.74 -5.12
N LEU A 418 7.60 -1.28 -3.97
CA LEU A 418 6.50 -0.76 -3.15
C LEU A 418 6.80 0.62 -2.57
N ARG A 419 8.04 0.86 -2.11
CA ARG A 419 8.50 2.21 -1.71
C ARG A 419 8.45 3.20 -2.87
N ARG A 420 8.78 2.77 -4.09
CA ARG A 420 8.66 3.60 -5.30
C ARG A 420 7.20 3.97 -5.58
N GLU A 421 6.26 3.03 -5.48
CA GLU A 421 4.82 3.32 -5.64
C GLU A 421 4.35 4.39 -4.65
N MET A 422 4.68 4.24 -3.37
CA MET A 422 4.40 5.26 -2.34
C MET A 422 5.09 6.60 -2.68
N SER A 423 6.35 6.57 -3.09
CA SER A 423 7.11 7.77 -3.46
C SER A 423 6.56 8.53 -4.68
N VAL A 424 5.93 7.82 -5.61
CA VAL A 424 5.24 8.40 -6.78
C VAL A 424 3.86 8.93 -6.37
N ALA A 425 3.10 8.16 -5.58
CA ALA A 425 1.76 8.52 -5.11
C ALA A 425 1.74 9.74 -4.18
N LYS A 426 2.71 9.89 -3.26
CA LYS A 426 2.81 11.06 -2.36
C LYS A 426 3.01 12.38 -3.10
N LEU A 427 3.59 12.33 -4.30
CA LEU A 427 3.78 13.49 -5.19
C LEU A 427 2.55 13.77 -6.07
N GLY A 428 1.48 12.98 -5.94
CA GLY A 428 0.23 13.16 -6.69
C GLY A 428 0.18 12.47 -8.05
N TYR A 429 1.20 11.68 -8.41
CA TYR A 429 1.17 10.86 -9.63
C TYR A 429 0.46 9.53 -9.34
N PHE A 430 -0.57 9.22 -10.13
CA PHE A 430 -1.30 7.96 -10.05
C PHE A 430 -1.81 7.56 -11.44
N LEU A 431 -2.00 6.27 -11.66
CA LEU A 431 -2.66 5.77 -12.85
C LEU A 431 -4.17 5.99 -12.71
N THR A 432 -4.80 6.51 -13.75
CA THR A 432 -6.26 6.63 -13.84
C THR A 432 -6.74 5.45 -14.66
N GLU A 433 -7.64 4.62 -14.11
CA GLU A 433 -8.26 3.49 -14.81
C GLU A 433 -9.37 3.98 -15.76
N GLU A 434 -8.98 4.86 -16.67
CA GLU A 434 -9.76 5.31 -17.83
C GLU A 434 -8.97 4.93 -19.09
N GLY A 435 -9.13 3.66 -19.48
CA GLY A 435 -8.58 3.02 -20.67
C GLY A 435 -9.43 1.81 -21.01
#